data_AF-A0A174Q714-F1
#
_entry.id   AF-A0A174Q714-F1
#
_cell.length_a   1.000
_cell.length_b   1.000
_cell.length_c   1.000
_cell.angle_alpha   90.00
_cell.angle_beta   90.00
_cell.angle_gamma   90.00
#
_symmetry.space_group_name_H-M   'P 1'
#
loop_
_entity.id
_entity.type
_entity.pdbx_description
1 polymer ?
#
loop_
_entity_poly.entity_id
_entity_poly.type
_entity_poly.pdbx_seq_one_letter_code
_entity_poly.pdbx_strand_id
1 'polypeptide(L)'
;MDNYNYHKGMNVIIQELKDLLKTKSIGTDSDQALLLDFQETLGTIYLMTANLSQAKTHFKRAFKIYEKTWADEPEMIEAKYQEIQELYPQVGFFLGQQISSFLTKQA
;
A
#
# COMPACT_ATOMS: atom_id res chain seq x y z
N MET A 1 10.97 -1.10 -23.18
CA MET A 1 9.84 -2.05 -23.34
C MET A 1 9.50 -2.70 -21.98
N ASP A 2 9.78 -2.00 -20.88
CA ASP A 2 10.04 -2.63 -19.57
C ASP A 2 8.91 -2.42 -18.55
N ASN A 3 8.07 -1.40 -18.75
CA ASN A 3 6.93 -1.12 -17.85
C ASN A 3 5.84 -2.21 -17.89
N TYR A 4 5.66 -2.91 -19.02
CA TYR A 4 4.68 -3.99 -19.13
C TYR A 4 5.04 -5.19 -18.23
N ASN A 5 6.34 -5.45 -18.04
CA ASN A 5 6.82 -6.50 -17.15
C ASN A 5 6.72 -6.10 -15.68
N TYR A 6 6.81 -4.81 -15.35
CA TYR A 6 6.65 -4.30 -13.99
C TYR A 6 5.22 -4.53 -13.45
N HIS A 7 4.19 -4.12 -14.21
CA HIS A 7 2.81 -4.35 -13.80
C HIS A 7 2.46 -5.83 -13.69
N LYS A 8 2.97 -6.66 -14.60
CA LYS A 8 2.79 -8.11 -14.55
C LYS A 8 3.47 -8.73 -13.32
N GLY A 9 4.71 -8.33 -13.03
CA GLY A 9 5.44 -8.78 -11.84
C GLY A 9 4.77 -8.37 -10.54
N MET A 10 4.30 -7.11 -10.44
CA MET A 10 3.57 -6.65 -9.25
C MET A 10 2.26 -7.41 -9.03
N ASN A 11 1.53 -7.75 -10.09
CA ASN A 11 0.33 -8.58 -9.95
C ASN A 11 0.64 -9.99 -9.42
N VAL A 12 1.77 -10.60 -9.81
CA VAL A 12 2.22 -11.89 -9.26
C VAL A 12 2.53 -11.76 -7.77
N ILE A 13 3.30 -10.73 -7.38
CA ILE A 13 3.63 -10.47 -5.97
C ILE A 13 2.36 -10.25 -5.14
N ILE A 14 1.41 -9.44 -5.62
CA ILE A 14 0.13 -9.22 -4.94
C ILE A 14 -0.62 -10.54 -4.74
N GLN A 15 -0.60 -11.43 -5.73
CA GLN A 15 -1.32 -12.70 -5.67
C GLN A 15 -0.67 -13.66 -4.66
N GLU A 16 0.65 -13.79 -4.67
CA GLU A 16 1.38 -14.62 -3.71
C GLU A 16 1.16 -14.14 -2.27
N LEU A 17 1.23 -12.82 -2.04
CA LEU A 17 0.98 -12.24 -0.73
C LEU A 17 -0.46 -12.52 -0.25
N LYS A 18 -1.46 -12.46 -1.15
CA LYS A 18 -2.86 -12.80 -0.83
C LYS A 18 -3.03 -14.27 -0.47
N ASP A 19 -2.33 -15.17 -1.16
CA ASP A 19 -2.45 -16.61 -0.93
C ASP A 19 -1.76 -17.04 0.37
N LEU A 20 -0.64 -16.42 0.75
CA LEU A 20 0.02 -16.63 2.05
C LEU A 20 -0.89 -16.34 3.26
N LEU A 21 -1.88 -15.45 3.11
CA LEU A 21 -2.81 -15.11 4.19
C LEU A 21 -4.02 -16.03 4.29
N LYS A 22 -4.40 -16.72 3.21
CA LYS A 22 -5.53 -17.67 3.23
C LYS A 22 -5.21 -18.94 4.03
N THR A 23 -3.94 -19.27 4.18
CA THR A 23 -3.47 -20.53 4.79
C THR A 23 -3.21 -20.42 6.28
N LYS A 24 -3.21 -19.22 6.87
CA LYS A 24 -3.05 -19.01 8.31
C LYS A 24 -4.40 -18.87 9.00
N SER A 25 -4.60 -19.63 10.08
CA SER A 25 -5.68 -19.43 11.04
C SER A 25 -5.50 -18.06 11.72
N ILE A 26 -6.36 -17.09 11.40
CA ILE A 26 -6.25 -15.70 11.84
C ILE A 26 -6.82 -15.57 13.27
N GLY A 27 -6.02 -15.14 14.26
CA GLY A 27 -6.58 -14.87 15.60
C GLY A 27 -5.63 -14.41 16.72
N THR A 28 -4.31 -14.34 16.49
CA THR A 28 -3.31 -13.88 17.48
C THR A 28 -2.83 -12.45 17.20
N ASP A 29 -2.17 -11.81 18.17
CA ASP A 29 -1.57 -10.47 17.97
C ASP A 29 -0.52 -10.46 16.86
N SER A 30 0.24 -11.56 16.71
CA SER A 30 1.18 -11.74 15.60
C SER A 30 0.47 -11.79 14.25
N ASP A 31 -0.74 -12.34 14.18
CA ASP A 31 -1.56 -12.31 12.96
C ASP A 31 -2.08 -10.90 12.65
N GLN A 32 -2.36 -10.09 13.67
CA GLN A 32 -2.78 -8.69 13.47
C GLN A 32 -1.62 -7.83 12.95
N ALA A 33 -0.41 -7.99 13.50
CA ALA A 33 0.79 -7.30 13.00
C ALA A 33 1.12 -7.71 11.56
N LEU A 34 1.09 -9.01 11.25
CA LEU A 34 1.32 -9.49 9.88
C LEU A 34 0.25 -9.00 8.91
N LEU A 35 -1.02 -9.01 9.33
CA LEU A 35 -2.12 -8.50 8.51
C LEU A 35 -1.96 -7.01 8.27
N LEU A 36 -1.53 -6.24 9.27
CA LEU A 36 -1.27 -4.82 9.16
C LEU A 36 -0.19 -4.54 8.11
N ASP A 37 1.00 -5.15 8.27
CA ASP A 37 2.12 -5.00 7.32
C ASP A 37 1.69 -5.33 5.89
N PHE A 38 0.88 -6.38 5.73
CA PHE A 38 0.32 -6.75 4.44
C PHE A 38 -0.64 -5.71 3.87
N GLN A 39 -1.58 -5.18 4.68
CA GLN A 39 -2.50 -4.15 4.20
C GLN A 39 -1.75 -2.88 3.79
N GLU A 40 -0.72 -2.47 4.54
CA GLU A 40 0.11 -1.32 4.17
C GLU A 40 0.87 -1.58 2.88
N THR A 41 1.51 -2.75 2.77
CA THR A 41 2.26 -3.14 1.58
C THR A 41 1.37 -3.13 0.34
N LEU A 42 0.18 -3.74 0.40
CA LEU A 42 -0.77 -3.69 -0.71
C LEU A 42 -1.29 -2.27 -0.99
N GLY A 43 -1.55 -1.48 0.04
CA GLY A 43 -1.94 -0.07 -0.09
C GLY A 43 -0.93 0.71 -0.92
N THR A 44 0.35 0.62 -0.54
CA THR A 44 1.47 1.30 -1.20
C THR A 44 1.68 0.79 -2.62
N ILE A 45 1.65 -0.52 -2.85
CA ILE A 45 1.79 -1.11 -4.19
C ILE A 45 0.69 -0.62 -5.14
N TYR A 46 -0.57 -0.61 -4.67
CA TYR A 46 -1.67 -0.13 -5.48
C TYR A 46 -1.57 1.38 -5.74
N LEU A 47 -1.04 2.16 -4.79
CA LEU A 47 -0.79 3.59 -4.98
C LEU A 47 0.32 3.83 -6.03
N MET A 48 1.43 3.10 -5.95
CA MET A 48 2.54 3.17 -6.93
C MET A 48 2.11 2.76 -8.35
N THR A 49 1.10 1.90 -8.47
CA THR A 49 0.52 1.49 -9.76
C THR A 49 -0.67 2.34 -10.20
N ALA A 50 -0.88 3.50 -9.56
CA ALA A 50 -1.96 4.44 -9.81
C ALA A 50 -3.39 3.88 -9.61
N ASN A 51 -3.55 2.77 -8.88
CA ASN A 51 -4.84 2.19 -8.52
C ASN A 51 -5.33 2.71 -7.15
N LEU A 52 -5.81 3.96 -7.16
CA LEU A 52 -6.24 4.67 -5.94
C LEU A 52 -7.38 3.96 -5.18
N SER A 53 -8.30 3.31 -5.89
CA SER A 53 -9.44 2.63 -5.25
C SER A 53 -9.00 1.45 -4.40
N GLN A 54 -8.08 0.63 -4.91
CA GLN A 54 -7.54 -0.51 -4.16
C GLN A 54 -6.62 -0.03 -3.04
N ALA A 55 -5.78 0.98 -3.30
CA ALA A 55 -4.92 1.58 -2.29
C ALA A 55 -5.72 2.04 -1.07
N LYS A 56 -6.78 2.84 -1.29
CA LYS A 56 -7.67 3.33 -0.23
C LYS A 56 -8.35 2.20 0.53
N THR A 57 -8.73 1.12 -0.16
CA THR A 57 -9.37 -0.05 0.47
C THR A 57 -8.43 -0.73 1.45
N HIS A 58 -7.17 -0.92 1.06
CA HIS A 58 -6.16 -1.57 1.88
C HIS A 58 -5.72 -0.70 3.05
N PHE A 59 -5.44 0.59 2.83
CA PHE A 59 -5.14 1.51 3.94
C PHE A 59 -6.29 1.61 4.94
N LYS A 60 -7.55 1.62 4.50
CA LYS A 60 -8.70 1.58 5.42
C LYS A 60 -8.73 0.31 6.30
N ARG A 61 -8.25 -0.83 5.79
CA ARG A 61 -8.14 -2.06 6.58
C ARG A 61 -6.97 -1.99 7.57
N ALA A 62 -5.85 -1.38 7.18
CA ALA A 62 -4.73 -1.11 8.08
C ALA A 62 -5.15 -0.19 9.23
N PHE A 63 -5.86 0.92 8.93
CA PHE A 63 -6.35 1.85 9.94
C PHE A 63 -7.26 1.20 10.99
N LYS A 64 -8.13 0.27 10.59
CA LYS A 64 -8.94 -0.49 11.57
C LYS A 64 -8.10 -1.28 12.57
N ILE A 65 -6.91 -1.74 12.17
CA ILE A 65 -5.99 -2.45 13.05
C ILE A 65 -5.29 -1.42 13.95
N TYR A 66 -4.81 -0.30 13.40
CA TYR A 66 -4.22 0.79 14.18
C TYR A 66 -5.17 1.33 15.25
N GLU A 67 -6.41 1.63 14.89
CA GLU A 67 -7.45 2.11 15.81
C GLU A 67 -7.72 1.13 16.95
N LYS A 68 -7.57 -0.18 16.71
CA LYS A 68 -7.72 -1.20 17.74
C LYS A 68 -6.46 -1.31 18.61
N THR A 69 -5.28 -1.29 18.00
CA THR A 69 -3.99 -1.49 18.69
C THR A 69 -3.60 -0.29 19.55
N TRP A 70 -3.86 0.93 19.08
CA TRP A 70 -3.52 2.19 19.74
C TRP A 70 -4.75 2.93 20.25
N ALA A 71 -5.76 2.19 20.71
CA ALA A 71 -7.02 2.78 21.18
C ALA A 71 -6.82 3.84 22.28
N ASP A 72 -5.82 3.65 23.14
CA ASP A 72 -5.47 4.57 24.22
C ASP A 72 -4.40 5.62 23.83
N GLU A 73 -3.91 5.58 22.59
CA GLU A 73 -2.82 6.42 22.06
C GLU A 73 -3.25 7.12 20.75
N PRO A 74 -4.22 8.05 20.80
CA PRO A 74 -4.79 8.68 19.59
C PRO A 74 -3.76 9.48 18.77
N GLU A 75 -2.72 10.01 19.42
CA GLU A 75 -1.61 10.72 18.75
C GLU A 75 -0.86 9.81 17.77
N MET A 76 -0.69 8.52 18.12
CA MET A 76 -0.03 7.53 17.25
C MET A 76 -0.88 7.22 16.02
N ILE A 77 -2.21 7.15 16.19
CA ILE A 77 -3.17 6.97 15.10
C ILE A 77 -3.11 8.18 14.16
N GLU A 78 -3.15 9.40 14.70
CA GLU A 78 -3.11 10.64 13.91
C GLU A 78 -1.80 10.77 13.12
N ALA A 79 -0.65 10.54 13.77
CA ALA A 79 0.65 10.55 13.10
C ALA A 79 0.69 9.56 11.93
N LYS A 80 0.11 8.36 12.11
CA LYS A 80 0.05 7.35 11.06
C LYS A 80 -0.89 7.73 9.91
N TYR A 81 -2.01 8.39 10.21
CA TYR A 81 -2.88 8.97 9.20
C TYR A 81 -2.15 10.04 8.36
N GLN A 82 -1.38 10.92 9.00
CA GLN A 82 -0.58 11.93 8.30
C GLN A 82 0.49 11.29 7.40
N GLU A 83 1.24 10.30 7.91
CA GLU A 83 2.24 9.56 7.13
C GLU A 83 1.64 8.98 5.83
N ILE A 84 0.49 8.30 5.94
CA ILE A 84 -0.19 7.70 4.80
C ILE A 84 -0.79 8.78 3.88
N GLN A 85 -1.28 9.90 4.42
CA GLN A 85 -1.80 11.00 3.60
C GLN A 85 -0.69 11.68 2.78
N GLU A 86 0.49 11.89 3.35
CA GLU A 86 1.65 12.45 2.66
C GLU A 86 2.19 11.52 1.56
N LEU A 87 1.98 10.21 1.68
CA LEU A 87 2.38 9.25 0.66
C LEU A 87 1.65 9.49 -0.69
N TYR A 88 0.39 9.92 -0.67
CA TYR A 88 -0.38 10.18 -1.90
C TYR A 88 0.25 11.25 -2.81
N PRO A 89 0.51 12.49 -2.35
CA PRO A 89 1.16 13.50 -3.17
C PRO A 89 2.60 13.11 -3.53
N GLN A 90 3.34 12.43 -2.64
CA GLN A 90 4.71 11.96 -2.96
C GLN A 90 4.72 10.99 -4.15
N VAL A 91 3.85 9.98 -4.11
CA VAL A 91 3.73 9.01 -5.21
C VAL A 91 3.17 9.68 -6.47
N GLY A 92 2.20 10.58 -6.33
CA GLY A 92 1.67 11.37 -7.45
C GLY A 92 2.75 12.19 -8.15
N PHE A 93 3.59 12.88 -7.38
CA PHE A 93 4.71 13.65 -7.91
C PHE A 93 5.75 12.76 -8.60
N PHE A 94 6.13 11.63 -7.97
CA PHE A 94 7.03 10.65 -8.57
C PHE A 94 6.53 10.14 -9.93
N LEU A 95 5.26 9.74 -10.01
CA LEU A 95 4.66 9.28 -11.27
C LEU A 95 4.65 10.39 -12.33
N GLY A 96 4.34 11.63 -11.93
CA GLY A 96 4.41 12.79 -12.81
C GLY A 96 5.82 13.03 -13.38
N GLN A 97 6.86 12.91 -12.55
CA GLN A 97 8.25 13.01 -13.01
C GLN A 97 8.62 11.88 -13.98
N GLN A 98 8.22 10.64 -13.70
CA GLN A 98 8.46 9.50 -14.59
C GLN A 98 7.82 9.71 -15.97
N ILE A 99 6.57 10.17 -16.00
CA ILE A 99 5.84 10.47 -17.25
C ILE A 99 6.55 11.61 -18.00
N SER A 100 6.88 12.70 -17.32
CA SER A 100 7.59 13.84 -17.92
C SER A 100 8.94 13.43 -18.53
N SER A 101 9.73 12.63 -17.81
CA SER A 101 11.01 12.12 -18.32
C SER A 101 10.82 11.21 -19.54
N PHE A 102 9.78 10.37 -19.55
CA PHE A 102 9.48 9.49 -20.68
C PHE A 102 9.09 10.29 -21.93
N LEU A 103 8.29 11.35 -21.77
CA LEU A 103 7.86 12.21 -22.88
C LEU A 103 9.01 13.05 -23.44
N THR A 104 9.87 13.60 -22.58
CA THR A 104 11.01 14.44 -23.01
C THR A 104 12.15 13.65 -23.65
N LYS A 105 12.31 12.36 -23.34
CA LYS A 105 13.29 11.47 -24.00
C LYS A 105 12.90 11.06 -25.43
N GLN A 106 11.65 11.29 -25.84
CA GLN A 106 11.15 10.97 -27.19
C GLN A 106 11.14 12.18 -28.14
N ALA A 107 11.44 13.38 -27.62
CA ALA A 107 11.52 14.63 -28.39
C ALA A 107 12.98 14.93 -28.77
#